data_AF-A0A9D7T7J8-F1
#
_entry.id   AF-A0A9D7T7J8-F1
#
_cell.length_a   1.000
_cell.length_b   1.000
_cell.length_c   1.000
_cell.angle_alpha   90.00
_cell.angle_beta   90.00
_cell.angle_gamma   90.00
#
_symmetry.space_group_name_H-M   'P 1'
#
loop_
_entity.id
_entity.type
_entity.pdbx_description
1 polymer ?
#
loop_
_entity_poly.entity_id
_entity_poly.type
_entity_poly.pdbx_seq_one_letter_code
_entity_poly.pdbx_strand_id
1 'polypeptide(L)'
;MAWQPVKADPTSAQVVVQAVVGGIPCDRVTGVEAVETGSTVAISVWAGPEVGATGCDGPQPALAQIVWVRVPLAGVLGSRTVLPYSPS
;
A
#
# COMPACT_ATOMS: atom_id res chain seq x y z
N MET A 1 3.72 6.92 5.39
CA MET A 1 2.68 6.02 5.94
C MET A 1 3.31 4.68 6.27
N ALA A 2 2.96 4.08 7.41
CA ALA A 2 3.38 2.71 7.72
C ALA A 2 2.42 1.71 7.05
N TRP A 3 2.96 0.74 6.32
CA TRP A 3 2.23 -0.40 5.78
C TRP A 3 3.02 -1.67 6.08
N GLN A 4 2.37 -2.82 6.07
CA GLN A 4 3.03 -4.12 6.26
C GLN A 4 2.46 -5.18 5.31
N PRO A 5 3.29 -6.13 4.82
CA PRO A 5 2.78 -7.26 4.07
C PRO A 5 1.97 -8.17 5.01
N VAL A 6 0.76 -8.55 4.60
CA VAL A 6 -0.11 -9.47 5.36
C VAL A 6 -0.36 -10.79 4.64
N LYS A 7 -0.12 -10.83 3.32
CA LYS A 7 -0.09 -12.08 2.56
C LYS A 7 0.95 -11.99 1.44
N ALA A 8 1.98 -12.82 1.53
CA ALA A 8 3.04 -12.97 0.54
C ALA A 8 3.16 -14.46 0.19
N ASP A 9 2.27 -14.93 -0.68
CA ASP A 9 2.21 -16.34 -1.09
C ASP A 9 3.19 -16.58 -2.25
N PRO A 10 4.19 -17.48 -2.12
CA PRO A 10 5.19 -17.72 -3.15
C PRO A 10 4.60 -18.22 -4.47
N THR A 11 3.40 -18.80 -4.46
CA THR A 11 2.71 -19.30 -5.66
C THR A 11 1.84 -18.25 -6.35
N SER A 12 1.72 -17.07 -5.77
CA SER A 12 0.79 -16.02 -6.17
C SER A 12 1.51 -14.88 -6.90
N ALA A 13 0.91 -14.35 -7.96
CA ALA A 13 1.37 -13.13 -8.66
C ALA A 13 0.77 -11.85 -8.03
N GLN A 14 0.53 -11.88 -6.72
CA GLN A 14 0.06 -10.74 -5.94
C GLN A 14 0.55 -10.84 -4.50
N VAL A 15 0.83 -9.67 -3.91
CA VAL A 15 1.06 -9.49 -2.48
C VAL A 15 -0.09 -8.67 -1.91
N VAL A 16 -0.58 -9.02 -0.72
CA VAL A 16 -1.54 -8.19 0.01
C VAL A 16 -0.78 -7.43 1.08
N VAL A 17 -0.90 -6.11 1.03
CA VAL A 17 -0.35 -5.20 2.04
C VAL A 17 -1.49 -4.60 2.85
N GLN A 18 -1.24 -4.37 4.12
CA GLN A 18 -2.13 -3.67 5.02
C GLN A 18 -1.62 -2.25 5.21
N ALA A 19 -2.49 -1.27 5.03
CA ALA A 19 -2.27 0.13 5.30
C ALA A 19 -3.25 0.63 6.38
N VAL A 20 -2.81 1.59 7.17
CA VAL A 20 -3.66 2.32 8.12
C VAL A 20 -3.80 3.75 7.62
N VAL A 21 -5.03 4.21 7.41
CA VAL A 21 -5.35 5.56 6.91
C VAL A 21 -6.32 6.26 7.88
N GLY A 22 -6.29 7.58 7.93
CA GLY A 22 -6.99 8.40 8.92
C GLY A 22 -8.48 8.67 8.64
N GLY A 23 -8.99 8.43 7.43
CA GLY A 23 -10.43 8.52 7.12
C GLY A 23 -10.75 9.10 5.74
N ILE A 24 -11.70 8.47 5.04
CA ILE A 24 -12.19 8.90 3.73
C ILE A 24 -13.04 10.17 3.86
N PRO A 25 -12.92 11.16 2.96
CA PRO A 25 -12.13 11.14 1.71
C PRO A 25 -10.72 11.74 1.86
N CYS A 26 -10.36 12.26 3.03
CA CYS A 26 -9.17 13.09 3.21
C CYS A 26 -7.88 12.30 3.45
N ASP A 27 -7.98 11.04 3.84
CA ASP A 27 -6.86 10.13 3.95
C ASP A 27 -7.28 8.72 3.53
N ARG A 28 -6.94 8.38 2.29
CA ARG A 28 -7.20 7.11 1.61
C ARG A 28 -5.94 6.67 0.87
N VAL A 29 -5.75 5.37 0.66
CA VAL A 29 -4.71 4.89 -0.26
C VAL A 29 -4.99 5.41 -1.67
N THR A 30 -4.08 6.21 -2.20
CA THR A 30 -4.19 6.88 -3.51
C THR A 30 -3.30 6.23 -4.57
N GLY A 31 -2.31 5.45 -4.16
CA GLY A 31 -1.41 4.77 -5.10
C GLY A 31 -0.72 3.58 -4.47
N VAL A 32 -0.35 2.66 -5.35
CA VAL A 32 0.50 1.51 -5.02
C VAL A 32 1.42 1.21 -6.19
N GLU A 33 2.68 0.91 -5.90
CA GLU A 33 3.67 0.53 -6.91
C GLU A 33 4.47 -0.67 -6.40
N ALA A 34 4.82 -1.57 -7.31
CA ALA A 34 5.77 -2.66 -7.06
C ALA A 34 6.94 -2.54 -8.04
N VAL A 35 8.15 -2.50 -7.50
CA VAL A 35 9.39 -2.60 -8.27
C VAL A 35 9.97 -3.99 -8.05
N GLU A 36 10.02 -4.77 -9.13
CA GLU A 36 10.44 -6.16 -9.09
C GLU A 36 11.86 -6.33 -9.63
N THR A 37 12.68 -7.07 -8.89
CA THR A 37 13.99 -7.56 -9.33
C THR A 37 13.99 -9.10 -9.33
N GLY A 38 15.12 -9.71 -9.70
CA GLY A 38 15.27 -11.17 -9.64
C GLY A 38 15.16 -11.76 -8.23
N SER A 39 15.41 -10.98 -7.18
CA SER A 39 15.43 -11.45 -5.79
C SER A 39 14.51 -10.69 -4.84
N THR A 40 14.01 -9.52 -5.24
CA THR A 40 13.21 -8.65 -4.38
C THR A 40 11.98 -8.08 -5.08
N VAL A 41 10.98 -7.78 -4.26
CA VAL A 41 9.80 -6.99 -4.63
C VAL A 41 9.72 -5.84 -3.65
N ALA A 42 10.06 -4.62 -4.09
CA ALA A 42 9.92 -3.43 -3.29
C ALA A 42 8.54 -2.81 -3.53
N ILE A 43 7.77 -2.57 -2.48
CA ILE A 43 6.41 -2.03 -2.59
C ILE A 43 6.35 -0.60 -2.03
N SER A 44 5.70 0.30 -2.74
CA SER A 44 5.36 1.66 -2.29
C SER A 44 3.85 1.76 -2.12
N VAL A 45 3.40 2.32 -1.00
CA VAL A 45 1.98 2.64 -0.79
C VAL A 45 1.88 4.09 -0.36
N TRP A 46 1.10 4.87 -1.11
CA TRP A 46 0.82 6.27 -0.80
C TRP A 46 -0.62 6.41 -0.32
N ALA A 47 -0.81 7.32 0.63
CA ALA A 47 -2.12 7.75 1.09
C ALA A 47 -2.18 9.26 1.17
N GLY A 48 -3.40 9.78 1.03
CA GLY A 48 -3.72 11.20 1.08
C GLY A 48 -5.16 11.43 0.64
N PRO A 49 -5.53 12.69 0.38
CA PRO A 49 -6.87 13.03 -0.09
C PRO A 49 -7.18 12.34 -1.42
N GLU A 50 -8.37 11.78 -1.54
CA GLU A 50 -8.90 11.30 -2.81
C GLU A 50 -9.00 12.47 -3.81
N VAL A 51 -8.85 12.16 -5.10
CA VAL A 51 -8.97 13.17 -6.16
C VAL A 51 -10.35 13.83 -6.09
N GLY A 52 -10.38 15.15 -5.89
CA GLY A 52 -11.61 15.92 -5.73
C GLY A 52 -12.14 15.99 -4.30
N ALA A 53 -11.42 15.47 -3.30
CA ALA A 53 -11.77 15.66 -1.89
C ALA A 53 -11.73 17.15 -1.51
N THR A 54 -12.76 17.62 -0.82
CA THR A 54 -12.89 18.99 -0.31
C THR A 54 -13.12 18.98 1.20
N GLY A 55 -12.70 20.03 1.90
CA GLY A 55 -12.91 20.15 3.34
C GLY A 55 -11.91 19.36 4.19
N CYS A 56 -10.75 19.03 3.63
CA CYS A 56 -9.69 18.30 4.34
C CYS A 56 -8.82 19.19 5.25
N ASP A 57 -8.98 20.51 5.17
CA ASP A 57 -8.22 21.48 5.97
C ASP A 57 -8.76 21.66 7.40
N GLY A 58 -9.92 21.07 7.71
CA GLY A 58 -10.56 21.11 9.02
C GLY A 58 -10.22 19.89 9.90
N PRO A 59 -10.64 19.90 11.17
CA PRO A 59 -10.45 18.75 12.07
C PRO A 59 -11.12 17.51 11.47
N GLN A 60 -10.30 16.53 11.08
CA GLN A 60 -10.78 15.26 10.58
C GLN A 60 -11.19 14.36 11.76
N PRO A 61 -12.27 13.56 11.65
CA PRO A 61 -12.54 12.51 12.61
C PRO A 61 -11.31 11.61 12.73
N ALA A 62 -10.87 11.31 13.95
CA ALA A 62 -9.76 10.40 14.21
C ALA A 62 -10.19 8.93 13.99
N LEU A 63 -10.62 8.60 12.78
CA LEU A 63 -11.10 7.26 12.41
C LEU A 63 -10.03 6.54 11.58
N ALA A 64 -9.12 5.88 12.27
CA ALA A 64 -8.16 5.00 11.62
C ALA A 64 -8.89 3.82 10.95
N GLN A 65 -8.73 3.67 9.64
CA GLN A 65 -9.22 2.55 8.86
C GLN A 65 -8.05 1.65 8.48
N ILE A 66 -8.24 0.34 8.69
CA ILE A 66 -7.35 -0.68 8.17
C ILE A 66 -7.85 -1.06 6.79
N VAL A 67 -6.98 -0.93 5.77
CA VAL A 67 -7.29 -1.35 4.40
C VAL A 67 -6.29 -2.37 3.92
N TRP A 68 -6.78 -3.35 3.16
CA TRP A 68 -5.95 -4.35 2.49
C TRP A 68 -5.86 -4.04 1.01
N VAL A 69 -4.65 -3.77 0.53
CA VAL A 69 -4.37 -3.43 -0.85
C VAL A 69 -3.74 -4.63 -1.53
N ARG A 70 -4.33 -5.07 -2.64
CA ARG A 70 -3.74 -6.10 -3.50
C ARG A 70 -2.77 -5.44 -4.46
N VAL A 71 -1.51 -5.87 -4.40
CA VAL A 71 -0.42 -5.40 -5.25
C VAL A 71 -0.16 -6.46 -6.31
N PRO A 72 -0.54 -6.24 -7.58
CA PRO A 72 -0.24 -7.17 -8.65
C PRO A 72 1.27 -7.19 -8.92
N LEU A 73 1.80 -8.37 -9.22
CA LEU A 73 3.17 -8.60 -9.63
C LEU A 73 3.20 -9.07 -11.09
N ALA A 74 4.30 -8.82 -11.79
CA ALA A 74 4.57 -9.30 -13.15
C ALA A 74 4.71 -10.84 -13.22
N GLY A 75 5.02 -11.49 -12.09
CA GLY A 75 5.10 -12.95 -11.98
C GLY A 75 4.86 -13.44 -10.55
N VAL A 76 4.83 -14.75 -10.36
CA VAL A 76 4.64 -15.37 -9.03
C VAL A 76 5.75 -14.97 -8.07
N LEU A 77 5.42 -14.66 -6.80
CA LEU A 77 6.39 -14.15 -5.83
C LEU A 77 7.62 -15.05 -5.69
N GLY A 78 7.45 -16.37 -5.72
CA GLY A 78 8.53 -17.34 -5.64
C GLY A 78 9.34 -17.17 -4.35
N SER A 79 10.67 -17.21 -4.46
CA SER A 79 11.59 -16.99 -3.34
C SER A 79 11.98 -15.53 -3.14
N ARG A 80 11.31 -14.58 -3.81
CA ARG A 80 11.67 -13.16 -3.75
C ARG A 80 11.23 -12.55 -2.43
N THR A 81 12.08 -11.70 -1.86
CA THR A 81 11.79 -11.01 -0.59
C THR A 81 10.94 -9.78 -0.83
N VAL A 82 9.86 -9.61 -0.06
CA VAL A 82 9.05 -8.39 -0.07
C VAL A 82 9.66 -7.38 0.89
N LEU A 83 9.94 -6.18 0.40
CA LEU A 83 10.55 -5.10 1.19
C LEU A 83 9.68 -3.82 1.13
N PRO A 84 9.64 -3.04 2.23
CA PRO A 84 9.21 -1.65 2.15
C PRO A 84 10.10 -0.89 1.17
N TYR A 85 9.50 -0.22 0.18
CA TYR A 85 10.23 0.77 -0.58
C TYR A 85 10.34 2.05 0.25
N SER A 86 11.58 2.41 0.61
CA SER A 86 11.92 3.73 1.13
C SER A 86 12.72 4.43 0.04
N PRO A 87 12.17 5.45 -0.65
CA PRO A 87 13.00 6.29 -1.50
C PRO A 87 14.04 6.99 -0.62
N SER A 88 15.31 6.80 -0.96
CA SER A 88 16.46 7.50 -0.37
C SER A 88 16.52 8.96 -0.80
#